data_AF-A0A385SRU3-F1
#
_entry.id   AF-A0A385SRU3-F1
#
_cell.length_a   1.000
_cell.length_b   1.000
_cell.length_c   1.000
_cell.angle_alpha   90.00
_cell.angle_beta   90.00
_cell.angle_gamma   90.00
#
_symmetry.space_group_name_H-M   'P 1'
#
loop_
_entity.id
_entity.type
_entity.pdbx_description
1 polymer ?
#
loop_
_entity_poly.entity_id
_entity_poly.type
_entity_poly.pdbx_seq_one_letter_code
_entity_poly.pdbx_strand_id
1 'polypeptide(L)'
;MRRLAIILAMGVLLNLFGCTGQAKKTADPTNEEPLNSVDDVQNGLVHKTLTPEILSKVKDDELEQVILYNIAARIADDGDELGIVKSLTPGQRAIYVTMIVEGEVDNGGFNQFYYNPSGQFADMMEDAFNIIEANQYADLVKQANTVYAGIKEDLEKYKDGTTESFSESYDNNPLNDLDDKFYALDEDGTLSKLRVKYIRSNIKEFVTD
;
A
#
# COMPACT_ATOMS: atom_id res chain seq x y z
N MET A 1 -14.48 -9.25 -13.66
CA MET A 1 -13.34 -9.51 -12.76
C MET A 1 -13.61 -8.72 -11.49
N ARG A 2 -13.95 -9.39 -10.39
CA ARG A 2 -14.24 -8.72 -9.11
C ARG A 2 -12.89 -8.29 -8.53
N ARG A 3 -12.54 -7.01 -8.66
CA ARG A 3 -11.46 -6.41 -7.88
C ARG A 3 -11.92 -6.49 -6.41
N LEU A 4 -11.34 -7.41 -5.65
CA LEU A 4 -11.49 -7.40 -4.20
C LEU A 4 -10.75 -6.16 -3.72
N ALA A 5 -11.50 -5.10 -3.38
CA ALA A 5 -10.98 -4.01 -2.57
C ALA A 5 -10.69 -4.59 -1.17
N ILE A 6 -9.49 -5.12 -0.97
CA ILE A 6 -9.00 -5.50 0.35
C ILE A 6 -8.54 -4.20 1.00
N ILE A 7 -9.37 -3.72 1.91
CA ILE A 7 -9.11 -2.60 2.80
C ILE A 7 -7.72 -2.80 3.42
N LEU A 8 -6.79 -1.95 3.04
CA LEU A 8 -5.46 -1.83 3.63
C LEU A 8 -5.62 -1.24 5.04
N ALA A 9 -6.10 -2.06 5.97
CA ALA A 9 -6.15 -1.72 7.39
C ALA A 9 -4.75 -1.83 7.99
N MET A 10 -3.81 -1.00 7.53
CA MET A 10 -2.65 -0.68 8.34
C MET A 10 -3.08 0.34 9.40
N GLY A 11 -3.55 -0.18 10.54
CA GLY A 11 -3.47 0.55 11.80
C GLY A 11 -4.57 1.56 12.16
N VAL A 12 -5.81 1.44 11.66
CA VAL A 12 -6.95 1.98 12.40
C VAL A 12 -7.49 0.88 13.32
N LEU A 13 -7.11 0.98 14.60
CA LEU A 13 -7.74 0.25 15.71
C LEU A 13 -9.25 0.54 15.76
N LEU A 14 -10.04 -0.16 14.97
CA LEU A 14 -11.46 -0.35 15.26
C LEU A 14 -11.60 -1.50 16.25
N ASN A 15 -11.24 -1.23 17.50
CA ASN A 15 -11.63 -2.06 18.65
C ASN A 15 -13.15 -1.97 18.83
N LEU A 16 -13.92 -2.85 18.19
CA LEU A 16 -15.34 -3.05 18.51
C LEU A 16 -15.68 -4.57 18.52
N PHE A 17 -15.62 -5.13 19.73
CA PHE A 17 -16.41 -6.25 20.28
C PHE A 17 -16.50 -7.61 19.53
N GLY A 18 -16.01 -8.67 20.20
CA GLY A 18 -16.84 -9.87 20.49
C GLY A 18 -16.30 -11.26 20.08
N CYS A 19 -15.95 -12.07 21.10
CA CYS A 19 -16.19 -13.53 21.28
C CYS A 19 -16.31 -14.43 20.03
N THR A 20 -15.67 -15.60 19.87
CA THR A 20 -15.45 -16.73 20.81
C THR A 20 -14.60 -17.78 20.07
N GLY A 21 -13.77 -18.54 20.78
CA GLY A 21 -12.73 -19.39 20.16
C GLY A 21 -13.21 -20.65 19.43
N GLN A 22 -12.30 -21.26 18.67
CA GLN A 22 -12.35 -22.67 18.30
C GLN A 22 -10.94 -23.25 18.03
N ALA A 23 -10.84 -24.57 18.18
CA ALA A 23 -9.66 -25.34 18.52
C ALA A 23 -8.71 -25.67 17.35
N LYS A 24 -7.43 -25.93 17.69
CA LYS A 24 -6.37 -26.42 16.80
C LYS A 24 -6.77 -27.74 16.11
N LYS A 25 -6.74 -27.76 14.77
CA LYS A 25 -6.69 -28.98 13.95
C LYS A 25 -5.28 -29.13 13.36
N THR A 26 -4.75 -30.34 13.41
CA THR A 26 -3.47 -30.78 12.85
C THR A 26 -3.55 -30.90 11.33
N ALA A 27 -2.63 -30.31 10.59
CA ALA A 27 -2.60 -30.32 9.13
C ALA A 27 -1.81 -31.54 8.57
N ASP A 28 -2.37 -32.16 7.53
CA ASP A 28 -1.82 -33.24 6.68
C ASP A 28 -1.37 -32.60 5.35
N PRO A 29 -0.12 -32.74 4.88
CA PRO A 29 0.47 -31.82 3.92
C PRO A 29 0.16 -32.12 2.44
N THR A 30 -0.93 -32.83 2.11
CA THR A 30 -1.20 -33.27 0.73
C THR A 30 -2.60 -32.97 0.18
N ASN A 31 -3.45 -32.25 0.90
CA ASN A 31 -4.73 -31.78 0.37
C ASN A 31 -4.78 -30.25 0.41
N GLU A 32 -4.57 -29.60 -0.74
CA GLU A 32 -4.88 -28.18 -0.90
C GLU A 32 -6.40 -28.01 -0.94
N GLU A 33 -7.00 -27.68 0.20
CA GLU A 33 -8.38 -27.20 0.24
C GLU A 33 -8.47 -25.80 -0.41
N PRO A 34 -9.57 -25.47 -1.10
CA PRO A 34 -9.76 -24.14 -1.69
C PRO A 34 -9.77 -23.08 -0.58
N LEU A 35 -8.94 -22.04 -0.76
CA LEU A 35 -8.83 -20.91 0.16
C LEU A 35 -10.18 -20.17 0.24
N ASN A 36 -10.85 -20.27 1.39
CA ASN A 36 -12.25 -19.82 1.55
C ASN A 36 -12.41 -18.58 2.44
N SER A 37 -11.33 -18.08 3.07
CA SER A 37 -11.37 -16.87 3.91
C SER A 37 -10.22 -15.90 3.58
N VAL A 38 -10.41 -14.62 3.94
CA VAL A 38 -9.35 -13.59 3.80
C VAL A 38 -8.11 -13.99 4.61
N ASP A 39 -8.29 -14.59 5.79
CA ASP A 39 -7.21 -15.10 6.62
C ASP A 39 -6.49 -16.29 5.98
N ASP A 40 -7.21 -17.19 5.29
CA ASP A 40 -6.59 -18.30 4.57
C ASP A 40 -5.79 -17.80 3.36
N VAL A 41 -6.34 -16.83 2.61
CA VAL A 41 -5.65 -16.17 1.49
C VAL A 41 -4.41 -15.44 1.99
N GLN A 42 -4.51 -14.71 3.09
CA GLN A 42 -3.40 -13.99 3.70
C GLN A 42 -2.33 -14.95 4.24
N ASN A 43 -2.71 -16.01 4.95
CA ASN A 43 -1.77 -17.01 5.45
C ASN A 43 -1.12 -17.84 4.32
N GLY A 44 -1.83 -18.05 3.20
CA GLY A 44 -1.30 -18.72 2.02
C GLY A 44 -0.35 -17.86 1.18
N LEU A 45 -0.48 -16.53 1.22
CA LEU A 45 0.34 -15.58 0.46
C LEU A 45 1.52 -14.99 1.24
N VAL A 46 1.59 -15.19 2.57
CA VAL A 46 2.70 -14.70 3.40
C VAL A 46 3.94 -15.59 3.17
N HIS A 47 4.62 -15.32 2.07
CA HIS A 47 5.98 -15.77 1.85
C HIS A 47 6.92 -14.88 2.67
N LYS A 48 7.38 -15.34 3.84
CA LYS A 48 8.43 -14.62 4.60
C LYS A 48 9.74 -14.50 3.80
N THR A 49 10.01 -15.50 2.95
CA THR A 49 11.15 -15.56 2.05
C THR A 49 10.65 -15.60 0.60
N LEU A 50 11.16 -14.71 -0.25
CA LEU A 50 10.86 -14.68 -1.68
C LEU A 50 12.09 -15.13 -2.48
N THR A 51 11.95 -16.20 -3.26
CA THR A 51 13.01 -16.68 -4.16
C THR A 51 12.69 -16.31 -5.61
N PRO A 52 13.69 -16.29 -6.53
CA PRO A 52 13.43 -16.10 -7.94
C PRO A 52 12.43 -17.11 -8.52
N GLU A 53 12.46 -18.36 -8.03
CA GLU A 53 11.54 -19.41 -8.46
C GLU A 53 10.10 -19.09 -8.07
N ILE A 54 9.86 -18.70 -6.81
CA ILE A 54 8.53 -18.27 -6.34
C ILE A 54 8.04 -17.12 -7.20
N LEU A 55 8.84 -16.05 -7.29
CA LEU A 55 8.48 -14.83 -8.02
C LEU A 55 8.19 -15.12 -9.50
N SER A 56 8.91 -16.04 -10.14
CA SER A 56 8.67 -16.41 -11.54
C SER A 56 7.35 -17.17 -11.77
N LYS A 57 6.79 -17.81 -10.74
CA LYS A 57 5.60 -18.67 -10.82
C LYS A 57 4.32 -17.98 -10.35
N VAL A 58 4.43 -17.03 -9.42
CA VAL A 58 3.28 -16.20 -8.98
C VAL A 58 2.66 -15.54 -10.20
N LYS A 59 1.33 -15.46 -10.29
CA LYS A 59 0.65 -14.81 -11.42
C LYS A 59 0.74 -13.30 -11.31
N ASP A 60 0.63 -12.61 -12.44
CA ASP A 60 0.72 -11.14 -12.49
C ASP A 60 -0.33 -10.45 -11.61
N ASP A 61 -1.55 -10.97 -11.51
CA ASP A 61 -2.64 -10.44 -10.69
C ASP A 61 -2.48 -10.68 -9.18
N GLU A 62 -1.53 -11.52 -8.79
CA GLU A 62 -1.19 -11.84 -7.39
C GLU A 62 0.17 -11.24 -6.97
N LEU A 63 0.99 -10.81 -7.94
CA LEU A 63 2.40 -10.51 -7.73
C LEU A 63 2.64 -9.34 -6.78
N GLU A 64 1.93 -8.24 -6.98
CA GLU A 64 2.05 -7.04 -6.14
C GLU A 64 1.69 -7.35 -4.69
N GLN A 65 0.62 -8.15 -4.50
CA GLN A 65 0.13 -8.54 -3.20
C GLN A 65 1.13 -9.42 -2.45
N VAL A 66 1.80 -10.34 -3.14
CA VAL A 66 2.88 -11.16 -2.58
C VAL A 66 4.05 -10.30 -2.11
N ILE A 67 4.46 -9.31 -2.90
CA ILE A 67 5.52 -8.36 -2.49
C ILE A 67 5.09 -7.55 -1.27
N LEU A 68 3.87 -7.00 -1.28
CA LEU A 68 3.34 -6.21 -0.18
C LEU A 68 3.28 -7.01 1.12
N TYR A 69 2.80 -8.26 1.08
CA TYR A 69 2.73 -9.11 2.27
C TYR A 69 4.10 -9.54 2.78
N ASN A 70 5.08 -9.77 1.89
CA ASN A 70 6.46 -10.02 2.32
C ASN A 70 7.03 -8.81 3.09
N ILE A 71 6.80 -7.59 2.60
CA ILE A 71 7.26 -6.36 3.25
C ILE A 71 6.49 -6.13 4.57
N ALA A 72 5.17 -6.32 4.57
CA ALA A 72 4.33 -6.16 5.76
C ALA A 72 4.71 -7.13 6.88
N ALA A 73 5.09 -8.37 6.53
CA ALA A 73 5.60 -9.33 7.52
C ALA A 73 6.89 -8.84 8.20
N ARG A 74 7.79 -8.20 7.46
CA ARG A 74 9.01 -7.59 8.02
C ARG A 74 8.67 -6.40 8.93
N ILE A 75 7.69 -5.58 8.54
CA ILE A 75 7.20 -4.46 9.36
C ILE A 75 6.59 -4.95 10.66
N ALA A 76 5.78 -6.00 10.63
CA ALA A 76 5.15 -6.57 11.82
C ALA A 76 6.15 -7.12 12.85
N ASP A 77 7.31 -7.60 12.40
CA ASP A 77 8.33 -8.19 13.27
C ASP A 77 9.16 -7.12 14.04
N ASP A 78 9.33 -5.90 13.50
CA ASP A 78 10.20 -4.84 14.06
C ASP A 78 9.41 -3.59 14.52
N GLY A 79 8.31 -3.24 13.84
CA GLY A 79 7.42 -2.15 14.22
C GLY A 79 7.86 -0.74 13.76
N ASP A 80 9.11 -0.58 13.30
CA ASP A 80 9.59 0.65 12.64
C ASP A 80 9.32 0.63 11.13
N GLU A 81 8.07 0.88 10.76
CA GLU A 81 7.63 0.90 9.37
C GLU A 81 8.51 1.79 8.47
N LEU A 82 8.76 3.04 8.89
CA LEU A 82 9.54 3.99 8.11
C LEU A 82 11.00 3.55 7.96
N GLY A 83 11.64 3.09 9.04
CA GLY A 83 13.00 2.58 9.00
C GLY A 83 13.14 1.38 8.07
N ILE A 84 12.19 0.45 8.12
CA ILE A 84 12.17 -0.73 7.27
C ILE A 84 12.00 -0.33 5.82
N VAL A 85 11.02 0.50 5.48
CA VAL A 85 10.78 0.98 4.11
C VAL A 85 12.01 1.72 3.56
N LYS A 86 12.70 2.52 4.38
CA LYS A 86 13.98 3.16 4.00
C LYS A 86 15.09 2.14 3.70
N SER A 87 15.11 1.01 4.40
CA SER A 87 16.11 -0.05 4.23
C SER A 87 15.87 -0.97 3.03
N LEU A 88 14.66 -0.95 2.44
CA LEU A 88 14.30 -1.77 1.28
C LEU A 88 15.16 -1.45 0.05
N THR A 89 15.22 -2.42 -0.87
CA THR A 89 15.76 -2.15 -2.22
C THR A 89 14.95 -1.05 -2.91
N PRO A 90 15.53 -0.32 -3.88
CA PRO A 90 14.79 0.71 -4.63
C PRO A 90 13.45 0.20 -5.19
N GLY A 91 13.46 -0.99 -5.80
CA GLY A 91 12.27 -1.65 -6.33
C GLY A 91 11.24 -2.01 -5.26
N GLN A 92 11.64 -2.65 -4.16
CA GLN A 92 10.72 -2.97 -3.06
C GLN A 92 10.08 -1.72 -2.47
N ARG A 93 10.88 -0.68 -2.23
CA ARG A 93 10.39 0.62 -1.74
C ARG A 93 9.42 1.26 -2.74
N ALA A 94 9.75 1.23 -4.03
CA ALA A 94 8.88 1.78 -5.06
C ALA A 94 7.50 1.10 -5.10
N ILE A 95 7.47 -0.25 -5.09
CA ILE A 95 6.21 -1.01 -5.05
C ILE A 95 5.42 -0.69 -3.79
N TYR A 96 6.07 -0.73 -2.62
CA TYR A 96 5.38 -0.45 -1.36
C TYR A 96 4.79 0.97 -1.32
N VAL A 97 5.61 2.00 -1.58
CA VAL A 97 5.18 3.40 -1.50
C VAL A 97 4.07 3.69 -2.52
N THR A 98 4.20 3.22 -3.76
CA THR A 98 3.15 3.46 -4.77
C THR A 98 1.84 2.73 -4.45
N MET A 99 1.88 1.55 -3.83
CA MET A 99 0.66 0.88 -3.35
C MET A 99 0.01 1.60 -2.17
N ILE A 100 0.80 2.17 -1.24
CA ILE A 100 0.26 2.97 -0.14
C ILE A 100 -0.38 4.25 -0.64
N VAL A 101 0.31 4.98 -1.53
CA VAL A 101 -0.25 6.20 -2.13
C VAL A 101 -1.54 5.91 -2.87
N GLU A 102 -1.57 4.91 -3.75
CA GLU A 102 -2.78 4.50 -4.46
C GLU A 102 -3.91 4.14 -3.48
N GLY A 103 -3.64 3.32 -2.46
CA GLY A 103 -4.66 2.91 -1.50
C GLY A 103 -5.21 4.05 -0.65
N GLU A 104 -4.38 5.00 -0.22
CA GLU A 104 -4.86 6.18 0.52
C GLU A 104 -5.66 7.13 -0.37
N VAL A 105 -5.16 7.39 -1.59
CA VAL A 105 -5.83 8.28 -2.55
C VAL A 105 -7.17 7.69 -3.00
N ASP A 106 -7.24 6.40 -3.32
CA ASP A 106 -8.50 5.74 -3.71
C ASP A 106 -9.54 5.71 -2.58
N ASN A 107 -9.11 5.72 -1.32
CA ASN A 107 -10.00 5.68 -0.15
C ASN A 107 -10.48 7.08 0.27
N GLY A 108 -9.61 8.09 0.23
CA GLY A 108 -9.91 9.42 0.76
C GLY A 108 -9.04 10.54 0.21
N GLY A 109 -8.41 10.35 -0.94
CA GLY A 109 -7.59 11.34 -1.60
C GLY A 109 -6.24 11.60 -0.95
N PHE A 110 -5.48 12.52 -1.52
CA PHE A 110 -4.21 12.98 -0.96
C PHE A 110 -4.38 13.59 0.43
N ASN A 111 -5.55 14.16 0.75
CA ASN A 111 -5.83 14.62 2.10
C ASN A 111 -5.69 13.47 3.12
N GLN A 112 -6.30 12.32 2.83
CA GLN A 112 -6.18 11.14 3.69
C GLN A 112 -4.73 10.67 3.79
N PHE A 113 -4.00 10.63 2.67
CA PHE A 113 -2.59 10.25 2.67
C PHE A 113 -1.73 11.10 3.63
N TYR A 114 -1.90 12.43 3.65
CA TYR A 114 -1.12 13.31 4.54
C TYR A 114 -1.68 13.42 5.96
N TYR A 115 -2.98 13.18 6.14
CA TYR A 115 -3.61 13.12 7.45
C TYR A 115 -3.14 11.90 8.23
N ASN A 116 -3.10 10.75 7.56
CA ASN A 116 -2.69 9.47 8.12
C ASN A 116 -1.17 9.34 8.29
N PRO A 117 -0.70 8.35 9.08
CA PRO A 117 0.73 8.05 9.21
C PRO A 117 1.45 7.81 7.87
N SER A 118 0.74 7.41 6.82
CA SER A 118 1.24 7.29 5.44
C SER A 118 1.99 8.52 4.93
N GLY A 119 1.66 9.72 5.44
CA GLY A 119 2.35 10.96 5.11
C GLY A 119 3.86 10.93 5.39
N GLN A 120 4.34 10.00 6.22
CA GLN A 120 5.77 9.76 6.45
C GLN A 120 6.53 9.33 5.18
N PHE A 121 5.84 8.86 4.14
CA PHE A 121 6.42 8.45 2.86
C PHE A 121 6.46 9.56 1.81
N ALA A 122 6.03 10.78 2.16
CA ALA A 122 5.91 11.89 1.22
C ALA A 122 7.19 12.15 0.39
N ASP A 123 8.34 12.15 1.05
CA ASP A 123 9.65 12.40 0.44
C ASP A 123 10.09 11.27 -0.53
N MET A 124 9.43 10.11 -0.50
CA MET A 124 9.76 8.96 -1.36
C MET A 124 8.84 8.84 -2.57
N MET A 125 7.74 9.61 -2.62
CA MET A 125 6.69 9.40 -3.63
C MET A 125 7.22 9.64 -5.06
N GLU A 126 7.83 10.79 -5.33
CA GLU A 126 8.32 11.13 -6.68
C GLU A 126 9.28 10.06 -7.21
N ASP A 127 10.27 9.66 -6.42
CA ASP A 127 11.23 8.62 -6.79
C ASP A 127 10.57 7.25 -6.99
N ALA A 128 9.62 6.87 -6.12
CA ALA A 128 8.91 5.59 -6.22
C ALA A 128 8.13 5.46 -7.54
N PHE A 129 7.41 6.51 -7.95
CA PHE A 129 6.69 6.51 -9.22
C PHE A 129 7.64 6.57 -10.43
N ASN A 130 8.76 7.31 -10.34
CA ASN A 130 9.77 7.33 -11.40
C ASN A 130 10.43 5.97 -11.62
N ILE A 131 10.72 5.21 -10.56
CA ILE A 131 11.34 3.88 -10.64
C ILE A 131 10.50 2.92 -11.50
N ILE A 132 9.17 2.96 -11.35
CA ILE A 132 8.24 2.11 -12.11
C ILE A 132 7.84 2.72 -13.48
N GLU A 133 8.53 3.77 -13.92
CA GLU A 133 8.27 4.50 -15.17
C GLU A 133 6.88 5.19 -15.22
N ALA A 134 6.27 5.46 -14.07
CA ALA A 134 4.97 6.12 -13.94
C ALA A 134 5.11 7.67 -13.89
N ASN A 135 5.77 8.24 -14.89
CA ASN A 135 6.23 9.65 -14.87
C ASN A 135 5.09 10.67 -14.63
N GLN A 136 3.90 10.45 -15.21
CA GLN A 136 2.75 11.35 -15.01
C GLN A 136 2.26 11.35 -13.55
N TYR A 137 2.32 10.18 -12.89
CA TYR A 137 2.03 10.09 -11.46
C TYR A 137 3.14 10.73 -10.64
N ALA A 138 4.41 10.55 -11.03
CA ALA A 138 5.55 11.19 -10.35
C ALA A 138 5.42 12.72 -10.34
N ASP A 139 5.05 13.32 -11.48
CA ASP A 139 4.76 14.76 -11.58
C ASP A 139 3.56 15.18 -10.73
N LEU A 140 2.54 14.33 -10.62
CA LEU A 140 1.34 14.60 -9.82
C LEU A 140 1.61 14.55 -8.32
N VAL A 141 2.30 13.51 -7.81
CA VAL A 141 2.63 13.40 -6.39
C VAL A 141 3.63 14.46 -5.95
N LYS A 142 4.51 14.92 -6.85
CA LYS A 142 5.37 16.08 -6.63
C LYS A 142 4.57 17.37 -6.44
N GLN A 143 3.54 17.57 -7.26
CA GLN A 143 2.60 18.68 -7.08
C GLN A 143 1.85 18.55 -5.76
N ALA A 144 1.39 17.35 -5.40
CA ALA A 144 0.74 17.10 -4.11
C ALA A 144 1.65 17.46 -2.92
N ASN A 145 2.92 17.05 -2.97
CA ASN A 145 3.91 17.42 -1.95
C ASN A 145 4.08 18.95 -1.84
N THR A 146 4.13 19.63 -2.99
CA THR A 146 4.27 21.09 -3.04
C THR A 146 3.04 21.79 -2.45
N VAL A 147 1.83 21.34 -2.80
CA VAL A 147 0.58 21.87 -2.27
C VAL A 147 0.49 21.61 -0.77
N TYR A 148 0.73 20.39 -0.32
CA TYR A 148 0.73 20.02 1.09
C TYR A 148 1.70 20.87 1.91
N ALA A 149 2.93 21.08 1.43
CA ALA A 149 3.90 21.93 2.12
C ALA A 149 3.39 23.37 2.35
N GLY A 150 2.57 23.90 1.44
CA GLY A 150 1.95 25.22 1.56
C GLY A 150 0.76 25.30 2.53
N ILE A 151 0.09 24.19 2.81
CA ILE A 151 -1.11 24.13 3.66
C ILE A 151 -0.92 23.30 4.94
N LYS A 152 0.26 22.73 5.16
CA LYS A 152 0.53 21.78 6.24
C LYS A 152 0.13 22.32 7.61
N GLU A 153 0.53 23.55 7.94
CA GLU A 153 0.22 24.16 9.24
C GLU A 153 -1.29 24.35 9.46
N ASP A 154 -2.05 24.54 8.39
CA ASP A 154 -3.52 24.61 8.45
C ASP A 154 -4.12 23.23 8.65
N LEU A 155 -3.61 22.20 7.95
CA LEU A 155 -4.09 20.83 8.08
C LEU A 155 -3.79 20.20 9.46
N GLU A 156 -2.67 20.56 10.10
CA GLU A 156 -2.32 20.06 11.43
C GLU A 156 -3.36 20.47 12.50
N LYS A 157 -4.15 21.52 12.28
CA LYS A 157 -5.24 21.94 13.19
C LYS A 157 -6.35 20.89 13.30
N TYR A 158 -6.49 20.05 12.27
CA TYR A 158 -7.51 18.99 12.19
C TYR A 158 -7.01 17.64 12.73
N LYS A 159 -5.74 17.52 13.13
CA LYS A 159 -5.13 16.28 13.63
C LYS A 159 -5.37 16.07 15.13
N ASP A 160 -6.63 16.15 15.55
CA ASP A 160 -7.05 15.86 16.93
C ASP A 160 -7.53 14.41 17.14
N GLY A 161 -7.53 13.61 16.07
CA GLY A 161 -7.96 12.21 16.07
C GLY A 161 -9.48 12.01 16.00
N THR A 162 -10.26 13.06 15.79
CA THR A 162 -11.72 12.96 15.64
C THR A 162 -12.13 12.83 14.17
N THR A 163 -13.22 12.10 13.92
CA THR A 163 -13.80 11.98 12.58
C THR A 163 -14.39 13.30 12.08
N GLU A 164 -14.83 14.18 12.98
CA GLU A 164 -15.35 15.50 12.61
C GLU A 164 -14.23 16.37 12.03
N SER A 165 -13.13 16.53 12.75
CA SER A 165 -11.98 17.31 12.28
C SER A 165 -11.37 16.71 11.00
N PHE A 166 -11.31 15.38 10.89
CA PHE A 166 -10.93 14.74 9.63
C PHE A 166 -11.87 15.13 8.48
N SER A 167 -13.18 15.11 8.69
CA SER A 167 -14.15 15.49 7.66
C SER A 167 -14.05 16.98 7.29
N GLU A 168 -13.88 17.86 8.27
CA GLU A 168 -13.67 19.30 8.06
C GLU A 168 -12.36 19.62 7.32
N SER A 169 -11.34 18.75 7.42
CA SER A 169 -10.06 18.96 6.71
C SER A 169 -10.17 18.90 5.17
N TYR A 170 -11.30 18.43 4.65
CA TYR A 170 -11.59 18.43 3.21
C TYR A 170 -12.15 19.78 2.71
N ASP A 171 -12.64 20.63 3.59
CA ASP A 171 -13.29 21.88 3.21
C ASP A 171 -12.28 22.87 2.61
N ASN A 172 -12.51 23.27 1.36
CA ASN A 172 -11.63 24.16 0.59
C ASN A 172 -10.18 23.65 0.49
N ASN A 173 -9.98 22.33 0.55
CA ASN A 173 -8.65 21.73 0.47
C ASN A 173 -8.16 21.67 -0.99
N PRO A 174 -7.06 22.36 -1.35
CA PRO A 174 -6.55 22.38 -2.73
C PRO A 174 -5.97 21.04 -3.19
N LEU A 175 -5.81 20.05 -2.30
CA LEU A 175 -5.43 18.69 -2.68
C LEU A 175 -6.54 17.97 -3.46
N ASN A 176 -7.82 18.34 -3.26
CA ASN A 176 -8.96 17.67 -3.89
C ASN A 176 -8.87 17.72 -5.43
N ASP A 177 -8.36 18.81 -6.00
CA ASP A 177 -8.15 18.95 -7.46
C ASP A 177 -7.08 17.98 -8.01
N LEU A 178 -6.19 17.46 -7.16
CA LEU A 178 -5.16 16.50 -7.53
C LEU A 178 -5.67 15.06 -7.47
N ASP A 179 -6.66 14.79 -6.61
CA ASP A 179 -7.33 13.50 -6.52
C ASP A 179 -8.01 13.17 -7.85
N ASP A 180 -8.77 14.11 -8.41
CA ASP A 180 -9.43 13.96 -9.71
C ASP A 180 -8.43 13.63 -10.84
N LYS A 181 -7.25 14.27 -10.80
CA LYS A 181 -6.17 13.98 -11.76
C LYS A 181 -5.59 12.59 -11.55
N PHE A 182 -5.45 12.15 -10.29
CA PHE A 182 -4.95 10.82 -9.97
C PHE A 182 -5.89 9.75 -10.53
N TYR A 183 -7.20 9.88 -10.27
CA TYR A 183 -8.22 8.96 -10.79
C TYR A 183 -8.28 8.94 -12.31
N ALA A 184 -8.09 10.10 -12.96
CA ALA A 184 -8.08 10.17 -14.42
C ALA A 184 -6.86 9.50 -15.05
N LEU A 185 -5.74 9.37 -14.33
CA LEU A 185 -4.55 8.66 -14.82
C LEU A 185 -4.71 7.14 -14.74
N ASP A 186 -5.44 6.59 -13.75
CA ASP A 186 -5.61 5.14 -13.61
C ASP A 186 -6.72 4.57 -14.50
N GLU A 187 -6.60 4.83 -15.80
CA GLU A 187 -7.42 4.15 -16.80
C GLU A 187 -6.99 2.67 -16.87
N ASP A 188 -7.94 1.75 -16.72
CA ASP A 188 -7.75 0.30 -16.87
C ASP A 188 -6.65 -0.32 -15.97
N GLY A 189 -6.41 0.21 -14.76
CA GLY A 189 -5.40 -0.32 -13.83
C GLY A 189 -3.97 -0.17 -14.38
N THR A 190 -3.69 0.98 -14.99
CA THR A 190 -2.39 1.30 -15.59
C THR A 190 -1.28 1.23 -14.54
N LEU A 191 -1.53 1.69 -13.32
CA LEU A 191 -0.50 1.74 -12.29
C LEU A 191 -0.06 0.33 -11.84
N SER A 192 -1.02 -0.58 -11.64
CA SER A 192 -0.74 -2.01 -11.37
C SER A 192 0.07 -2.67 -12.49
N LYS A 193 -0.28 -2.42 -13.76
CA LYS A 193 0.48 -2.96 -14.91
C LYS A 193 1.94 -2.49 -14.93
N LEU A 194 2.20 -1.22 -14.57
CA LEU A 194 3.56 -0.66 -14.51
C LEU A 194 4.37 -1.31 -13.38
N ARG A 195 3.77 -1.46 -12.20
CA ARG A 195 4.39 -2.15 -11.05
C ARG A 195 4.72 -3.60 -11.38
N VAL A 196 3.79 -4.37 -11.94
CA VAL A 196 4.02 -5.75 -12.39
C VAL A 196 5.16 -5.82 -13.41
N LYS A 197 5.14 -4.97 -14.44
CA LYS A 197 6.20 -4.89 -15.45
C LYS A 197 7.57 -4.65 -14.80
N TYR A 198 7.65 -3.73 -13.84
CA TYR A 198 8.88 -3.44 -13.11
C TYR A 198 9.36 -4.64 -12.32
N ILE A 199 8.48 -5.29 -11.53
CA ILE A 199 8.83 -6.47 -10.72
C ILE A 199 9.38 -7.58 -11.62
N ARG A 200 8.69 -7.89 -12.73
CA ARG A 200 9.11 -8.92 -13.69
C ARG A 200 10.48 -8.65 -14.31
N SER A 201 10.78 -7.38 -14.58
CA SER A 201 12.04 -6.97 -15.20
C SER A 201 13.20 -6.92 -14.19
N ASN A 202 12.90 -6.86 -12.89
CA ASN A 202 13.86 -6.60 -11.82
C ASN A 202 13.76 -7.60 -10.65
N ILE A 203 13.40 -8.86 -10.91
CA ILE A 203 13.13 -9.90 -9.88
C ILE A 203 14.17 -9.95 -8.76
N LYS A 204 15.46 -9.72 -9.07
CA LYS A 204 16.55 -9.75 -8.09
C LYS A 204 16.38 -8.74 -6.94
N GLU A 205 15.70 -7.62 -7.17
CA GLU A 205 15.43 -6.62 -6.13
C GLU A 205 14.38 -7.07 -5.12
N PHE A 206 13.63 -8.13 -5.43
CA PHE A 206 12.50 -8.61 -4.64
C PHE A 206 12.79 -9.95 -3.95
N VAL A 207 13.99 -10.51 -4.14
CA VAL A 207 14.43 -11.72 -3.44
C VAL A 207 14.73 -11.37 -1.98
N THR A 208 14.30 -12.22 -1.05
CA THR A 208 14.64 -12.09 0.37
C THR A 208 15.25 -13.40 0.88
N ASP A 209 16.03 -13.30 1.96
CA ASP A 209 16.64 -14.44 2.66
C ASP A 209 15.75 -14.97 3.78
#